data_AF-A0A968AS66-F1
#
_entry.id   AF-A0A968AS66-F1
#
_cell.length_a   1.000
_cell.length_b   1.000
_cell.length_c   1.000
_cell.angle_alpha   90.00
_cell.angle_beta   90.00
_cell.angle_gamma   90.00
#
_symmetry.space_group_name_H-M   'P 1'
#
loop_
_entity.id
_entity.type
_entity.pdbx_description
1 polymer ?
#
loop_
_entity_poly.entity_id
_entity_poly.type
_entity_poly.pdbx_seq_one_letter_code
_entity_poly.pdbx_strand_id
1 'polypeptide(L)' 'MNKYISHSWDDETPEAKARWFQSLSLSQRMEVLCSVYEMILQNNPRIMEFKNAEPTTRSIRILRKSSG' A
#
# COMPACT_ATOMS: atom_id res chain seq x y z
N MET A 1 6.94 13.90 -29.23
CA MET A 1 7.83 13.89 -28.03
C MET A 1 8.01 12.44 -27.60
N ASN A 2 9.11 11.81 -27.99
CA ASN A 2 9.45 10.48 -27.49
C ASN A 2 9.95 10.63 -26.05
N LYS A 3 9.06 10.43 -25.07
CA LYS A 3 9.46 10.24 -23.68
C LYS A 3 10.11 8.86 -23.61
N TYR A 4 11.44 8.82 -23.63
CA TYR A 4 12.18 7.61 -23.30
C TYR A 4 11.82 7.26 -21.85
N ILE A 5 11.08 6.17 -21.67
CA ILE A 5 10.79 5.63 -20.34
C ILE A 5 12.10 5.02 -19.87
N SER A 6 12.74 5.66 -18.89
CA SER A 6 13.89 5.09 -18.17
C SER A 6 13.37 4.02 -17.21
N HIS A 7 13.98 2.84 -17.26
CA HIS A 7 13.70 1.73 -16.35
C HIS A 7 14.98 1.39 -15.58
N SER A 8 15.48 2.33 -14.75
CA SER A 8 16.61 2.06 -13.87
C SER A 8 16.13 1.58 -12.51
N TRP A 9 16.85 0.62 -11.92
CA TRP A 9 16.65 0.24 -10.51
C TRP A 9 17.00 1.38 -9.56
N ASP A 10 17.86 2.31 -9.97
CA ASP A 10 18.19 3.50 -9.19
C ASP A 10 16.98 4.43 -9.00
N ASP A 11 15.98 4.33 -9.89
CA ASP A 11 14.75 5.11 -9.80
C ASP A 11 13.74 4.51 -8.78
N GLU A 12 13.94 3.25 -8.33
CA GLU A 12 13.04 2.48 -7.46
C GLU A 12 13.17 2.80 -5.96
N THR A 13 13.32 4.08 -5.65
CA THR A 13 13.46 4.60 -4.28
C THR A 13 12.14 4.56 -3.49
N PRO A 14 12.19 4.48 -2.14
CA PRO A 14 10.99 4.61 -1.30
C PRO A 14 10.18 5.89 -1.59
N GLU A 15 10.87 7.01 -1.83
CA GLU A 15 10.26 8.31 -2.12
C GLU A 15 9.56 8.31 -3.48
N ALA A 16 10.15 7.68 -4.50
CA ALA A 16 9.52 7.52 -5.80
C ALA A 16 8.26 6.65 -5.70
N LYS A 17 8.33 5.52 -4.99
CA LYS A 17 7.18 4.63 -4.74
C LYS A 17 6.07 5.33 -3.97
N ALA A 18 6.43 6.13 -2.96
CA ALA A 18 5.46 6.93 -2.21
C ALA A 18 4.76 7.96 -3.11
N ARG A 19 5.51 8.69 -3.94
CA ARG A 19 4.93 9.65 -4.91
C ARG A 19 4.03 8.98 -5.92
N TRP A 20 4.46 7.85 -6.47
CA TRP A 20 3.64 7.03 -7.36
C TRP A 20 2.34 6.60 -6.68
N PHE A 21 2.40 6.02 -5.49
CA PHE A 21 1.22 5.55 -4.76
C PHE A 21 0.26 6.70 -4.39
N GLN A 22 0.81 7.86 -4.03
CA GLN A 22 0.01 9.07 -3.76
C GLN A 22 -0.75 9.57 -4.98
N SER A 23 -0.21 9.37 -6.19
CA SER A 23 -0.88 9.76 -7.44
C SER A 23 -2.10 8.91 -7.78
N LEU A 24 -2.27 7.74 -7.14
CA LEU A 24 -3.37 6.82 -7.39
C LEU A 24 -4.69 7.31 -6.76
N SER A 25 -5.80 7.04 -7.46
CA SER A 25 -7.14 7.17 -6.89
C SER A 25 -7.39 6.17 -5.77
N LEU A 26 -8.44 6.38 -4.96
CA LEU A 26 -8.78 5.46 -3.89
C LEU A 26 -9.02 4.02 -4.38
N SER A 27 -9.73 3.84 -5.51
CA SER A 27 -9.96 2.51 -6.10
C SER A 27 -8.64 1.81 -6.45
N GLN A 28 -7.76 2.53 -7.13
CA GLN A 28 -6.46 1.99 -7.54
C GLN A 28 -5.56 1.66 -6.33
N ARG A 29 -5.61 2.45 -5.26
CA ARG A 29 -4.92 2.12 -4.01
C ARG A 29 -5.46 0.83 -3.39
N MET A 30 -6.77 0.61 -3.47
CA MET A 30 -7.40 -0.61 -2.99
C MET A 30 -7.02 -1.82 -3.85
N GLU A 31 -6.96 -1.66 -5.17
CA GLU A 31 -6.49 -2.71 -6.09
C GLU A 31 -5.04 -3.12 -5.80
N VAL A 32 -4.15 -2.16 -5.55
CA VAL A 32 -2.76 -2.44 -5.13
C VAL A 32 -2.72 -3.19 -3.80
N LEU A 33 -3.54 -2.79 -2.82
CA LEU A 33 -3.61 -3.48 -1.54
C LEU A 33 -4.09 -4.93 -1.71
N CYS A 34 -5.15 -5.16 -2.50
CA CYS A 34 -5.65 -6.50 -2.79
C CYS A 34 -4.60 -7.37 -3.49
N SER A 35 -3.93 -6.85 -4.52
CA SER A 35 -2.94 -7.63 -5.27
C SER A 35 -1.74 -8.04 -4.41
N VAL A 36 -1.25 -7.14 -3.55
CA VAL A 36 -0.19 -7.45 -2.59
C VAL A 36 -0.66 -8.49 -1.56
N TYR A 37 -1.88 -8.34 -1.05
CA TYR A 37 -2.47 -9.29 -0.10
C TYR A 37 -2.61 -10.69 -0.70
N GLU A 38 -3.15 -10.80 -1.92
CA GLU A 38 -3.27 -12.07 -2.64
C GLU A 38 -1.91 -12.72 -2.89
N MET A 39 -0.91 -11.95 -3.33
CA MET A 39 0.46 -12.43 -3.52
C MET A 39 1.04 -13.01 -2.22
N ILE A 40 0.85 -12.32 -1.09
CA ILE A 40 1.33 -12.79 0.22
C ILE A 40 0.63 -14.09 0.61
N LEU A 41 -0.69 -14.18 0.45
CA LEU A 41 -1.44 -15.40 0.79
C LEU A 41 -1.08 -16.58 -0.13
N GLN A 42 -0.87 -16.35 -1.42
CA GLN A 42 -0.47 -17.39 -2.36
C GLN A 42 0.91 -17.96 -2.01
N ASN A 43 1.84 -17.10 -1.60
CA ASN A 43 3.20 -17.52 -1.24
C ASN A 43 3.28 -18.10 0.20
N ASN A 44 2.41 -17.68 1.10
CA ASN A 44 2.36 -18.17 2.47
C ASN A 44 0.91 -18.27 3.00
N PRO A 45 0.19 -19.36 2.66
CA PRO A 45 -1.24 -19.50 3.02
C PRO A 45 -1.52 -19.51 4.52
N ARG A 46 -0.54 -19.90 5.34
CA ARG A 46 -0.65 -19.99 6.80
C ARG A 46 -0.29 -18.69 7.52
N ILE A 47 0.03 -17.61 6.80
CA ILE A 47 0.43 -16.34 7.42
C ILE A 47 -0.63 -15.77 8.37
N MET A 48 -1.91 -16.07 8.11
CA MET A 48 -3.05 -15.65 8.94
C MET A 48 -3.13 -16.40 10.29
N GLU A 49 -2.42 -17.52 10.44
CA GLU A 49 -2.38 -18.29 11.69
C GLU A 49 -1.49 -17.60 12.74
N PHE A 50 -0.57 -16.73 12.31
CA PHE A 50 0.32 -15.96 13.19
C PHE A 50 -0.32 -14.65 13.63
N LYS A 51 -0.90 -14.64 14.83
CA LYS A 51 -1.38 -13.42 15.49
C LYS A 51 -0.24 -12.71 16.24
N ASN A 52 0.75 -12.19 15.50
CA ASN A 52 1.79 -11.29 16.06
C ASN A 52 1.36 -9.81 16.03
N ALA A 53 0.07 -9.55 15.92
CA ALA A 53 -0.47 -8.20 15.98
C ALA A 53 -0.41 -7.71 17.43
N GLU A 54 0.65 -6.97 17.75
CA GLU A 54 0.77 -6.30 19.03
C GLU A 54 -0.25 -5.15 19.12
N PRO A 55 -0.94 -4.98 20.25
CA PRO A 55 -1.78 -3.81 20.48
C PRO A 55 -0.97 -2.54 20.26
N THR A 56 -1.48 -1.60 19.47
CA THR A 56 -0.84 -0.29 19.34
C THR A 56 -0.85 0.40 20.71
N THR A 57 0.24 1.09 21.09
CA THR A 57 0.37 1.78 22.38
C THR A 57 -0.74 2.83 22.63
N ARG A 58 -1.46 3.24 21.57
CA ARG A 58 -2.55 4.21 21.61
C ARG A 58 -3.74 3.74 20.77
N SER A 59 -4.95 4.08 21.21
CA SER A 59 -6.18 3.85 20.43
C SER A 59 -6.22 4.76 19.20
N ILE A 60 -6.63 4.21 18.05
CA ILE A 60 -6.86 4.99 16.83
C ILE A 60 -8.23 5.66 16.92
N ARG A 61 -8.27 7.00 16.94
CA ARG A 61 -9.54 7.76 16.92
C ARG A 61 -10.01 7.93 15.49
N ILE A 62 -11.10 7.25 15.13
CA ILE A 62 -11.80 7.45 13.85
C ILE A 62 -12.58 8.76 13.93
N LEU A 63 -12.22 9.75 13.10
CA LEU A 63 -12.96 11.00 12.98
C LEU A 63 -13.91 10.92 11.79
N ARG A 64 -15.18 11.27 11.99
CA ARG A 64 -16.14 11.45 10.91
C ARG A 64 -16.15 12.92 10.50
N LYS A 65 -16.09 13.20 9.20
CA LYS A 65 -16.26 14.58 8.68
C LYS A 65 -17.68 15.04 9.00
N SER A 66 -17.82 16.17 9.69
CA SER A 66 -19.12 16.85 9.83
C SER A 66 -19.51 17.43 8.48
N SER A 67 -20.67 17.02 7.96
CA SER A 67 -21.30 17.68 6.81
C SER A 67 -21.73 19.07 7.27
N GLY A 68 -21.07 20.11 6.75
CA GLY A 68 -21.53 21.50 6.80
C GLY A 68 -22.04 21.91 5.44
#